data_AF-A0A929DD28-F1
#
_entry.id   AF-A0A929DD28-F1
#
_cell.length_a   1.000
_cell.length_b   1.000
_cell.length_c   1.000
_cell.angle_alpha   90.00
_cell.angle_beta   90.00
_cell.angle_gamma   90.00
#
_symmetry.space_group_name_H-M   'P 1'
#
loop_
_entity.id
_entity.type
_entity.pdbx_description
1 polymer ?
#
loop_
_entity_poly.entity_id
_entity_poly.type
_entity_poly.pdbx_seq_one_letter_code
_entity_poly.pdbx_strand_id
1 'polypeptide(L)'
;SLRLHLAVHIVEHSIPVCGEKGSECPVMVRVVYEDANGAEQEWLQGFYSQPNTGASENPLVCVTCSTKNPHIQVREDTWYPYLSPNLIPQLSSQDGEPPTMIKSITIYASGHAFHSMITELELIGYE
;
A
#
# COMPACT_ATOMS: atom_id res chain seq x y z
N SER A 1 8.14 -5.50 17.70
CA SER A 1 7.30 -4.76 16.72
C SER A 1 7.92 -4.79 15.33
N LEU A 2 7.12 -4.62 14.27
CA LEU A 2 7.57 -4.55 12.88
C LEU A 2 6.90 -3.36 12.18
N ARG A 3 7.66 -2.49 11.53
CA ARG A 3 7.12 -1.30 10.85
C ARG A 3 7.80 -1.11 9.50
N LEU A 4 7.04 -0.61 8.52
CA LEU A 4 7.55 -0.22 7.22
C LEU A 4 7.65 1.30 7.16
N HIS A 5 8.83 1.79 6.81
CA HIS A 5 9.10 3.20 6.53
C HIS A 5 9.44 3.39 5.06
N LEU A 6 8.91 4.45 4.45
CA LEU A 6 9.27 4.91 3.11
C LEU A 6 8.84 6.37 2.92
N ALA A 7 9.49 7.07 2.00
CA ALA A 7 9.03 8.36 1.51
C ALA A 7 8.51 8.23 0.07
N VAL A 8 7.28 8.70 -0.15
CA VAL A 8 6.55 8.60 -1.43
C VAL A 8 6.54 9.96 -2.11
N HIS A 9 6.83 10.00 -3.41
CA HIS A 9 6.67 11.19 -4.24
C HIS A 9 5.81 10.85 -5.46
N ILE A 10 4.71 11.55 -5.66
CA ILE A 10 3.85 11.40 -6.85
C ILE A 10 3.85 12.76 -7.57
N VAL A 11 4.57 12.84 -8.69
CA VAL A 11 4.65 14.05 -9.52
C VAL A 11 3.33 14.24 -10.26
N GLU A 12 2.87 13.19 -10.92
CA GLU A 12 1.62 13.19 -11.68
C GLU A 12 1.14 11.76 -11.92
N HIS A 13 -0.17 11.62 -12.17
CA HIS A 13 -0.77 10.39 -12.70
C HIS A 13 -2.13 10.73 -13.32
N SER A 14 -2.65 9.85 -14.18
CA SER A 14 -3.86 10.15 -14.95
C SER A 14 -5.15 9.51 -14.41
N ILE A 15 -5.05 8.65 -13.40
CA ILE A 15 -6.18 7.86 -12.89
C ILE A 15 -6.56 8.39 -11.48
N PRO A 16 -7.75 8.97 -11.30
CA PRO A 16 -8.22 9.36 -9.98
C PRO A 16 -8.20 8.20 -8.98
N VAL A 17 -7.75 8.48 -7.76
CA VAL A 17 -7.59 7.51 -6.68
C VAL A 17 -6.69 6.35 -7.14
N CYS A 18 -7.24 5.16 -7.37
CA CYS A 18 -6.48 3.98 -7.77
C CYS A 18 -7.26 3.11 -8.78
N GLY A 19 -8.01 3.77 -9.66
CA GLY A 19 -8.83 3.13 -10.68
C GLY A 19 -10.12 2.52 -10.15
N GLU A 20 -10.96 1.99 -11.06
CA GLU A 20 -12.32 1.53 -10.76
C GLU A 20 -12.40 0.40 -9.72
N LYS A 21 -11.31 -0.38 -9.60
CA LYS A 21 -11.20 -1.47 -8.63
C LYS A 21 -10.33 -1.11 -7.42
N GLY A 22 -9.72 0.07 -7.39
CA GLY A 22 -8.76 0.45 -6.37
C GLY A 22 -7.48 -0.39 -6.41
N SER A 23 -7.13 -1.00 -7.55
CA SER A 23 -5.94 -1.85 -7.71
C SER A 23 -4.80 -1.17 -8.47
N GLU A 24 -5.01 0.08 -8.92
CA GLU A 24 -4.13 0.79 -9.85
C GLU A 24 -3.68 2.14 -9.28
N CYS A 25 -2.92 2.09 -8.19
CA CYS A 25 -2.35 3.30 -7.60
C CYS A 25 -1.00 3.67 -8.26
N PRO A 26 -0.66 4.97 -8.34
CA PRO A 26 0.67 5.43 -8.77
C PRO A 26 1.83 4.90 -7.92
N VAL A 27 1.55 4.54 -6.67
CA VAL A 27 2.46 3.78 -5.81
C VAL A 27 1.65 2.77 -5.00
N MET A 28 2.08 1.53 -5.02
CA MET A 28 1.59 0.42 -4.20
C MET A 28 2.75 -0.24 -3.48
N VAL A 29 2.52 -0.60 -2.21
CA VAL A 29 3.39 -1.50 -1.46
C VAL A 29 2.65 -2.79 -1.17
N ARG A 30 3.25 -3.91 -1.56
CA ARG A 30 2.78 -5.28 -1.31
C ARG A 30 3.77 -6.00 -0.42
N VAL A 31 3.31 -6.49 0.73
CA VAL A 31 4.09 -7.36 1.61
C VAL A 31 3.48 -8.75 1.55
N VAL A 32 4.28 -9.73 1.10
CA VAL A 32 3.90 -11.14 1.14
C VAL A 32 4.54 -11.77 2.37
N TYR A 33 3.77 -12.51 3.16
CA TYR A 33 4.24 -13.18 4.37
C TYR A 33 3.64 -14.56 4.53
N GLU A 34 4.31 -15.38 5.33
CA GLU A 34 3.80 -16.67 5.80
C GLU A 34 3.17 -16.48 7.19
N ASP A 35 2.00 -17.05 7.42
CA ASP A 35 1.33 -17.06 8.72
C ASP A 35 1.74 -18.28 9.58
N ALA A 36 1.21 -18.38 10.81
CA ALA A 36 1.52 -19.46 11.73
C ALA A 36 1.03 -20.85 11.27
N ASN A 37 0.09 -20.89 10.32
CA ASN A 37 -0.38 -22.12 9.70
C ASN A 37 0.42 -22.49 8.45
N GLY A 38 1.43 -21.69 8.08
CA GLY A 38 2.26 -21.88 6.89
C GLY A 38 1.59 -21.44 5.60
N ALA A 39 0.46 -20.71 5.67
CA ALA A 39 -0.20 -20.18 4.49
C ALA A 39 0.43 -18.85 4.07
N GLU A 40 0.50 -18.62 2.76
CA GLU A 40 0.96 -17.36 2.19
C GLU A 40 -0.17 -16.33 2.20
N GLN A 41 0.13 -15.14 2.69
CA GLN A 41 -0.79 -14.04 2.88
C GLN A 41 -0.22 -12.75 2.30
N GLU A 42 -1.09 -11.75 2.16
CA GLU A 42 -0.77 -10.49 1.54
C GLU A 42 -1.22 -9.30 2.38
N TRP A 43 -0.39 -8.28 2.47
CA TRP A 43 -0.77 -6.94 2.91
C TRP A 43 -0.48 -5.89 1.83
N LEU A 44 -1.41 -4.97 1.60
CA LEU A 44 -1.31 -3.89 0.61
C LEU A 44 -1.51 -2.50 1.20
N GLN A 45 -0.76 -1.53 0.70
CA GLN A 45 -1.01 -0.12 0.92
C GLN A 45 -0.82 0.66 -0.39
N GLY A 46 -1.86 1.37 -0.83
CA GLY A 46 -1.81 2.25 -1.99
C GLY A 46 -1.69 3.72 -1.62
N PHE A 47 -1.10 4.51 -2.52
CA PHE A 47 -0.94 5.95 -2.41
C PHE A 47 -1.33 6.64 -3.72
N TYR A 48 -2.04 7.77 -3.63
CA TYR A 48 -2.51 8.54 -4.78
C TYR A 48 -2.50 10.05 -4.49
N SER A 49 -2.42 10.91 -5.51
CA SER A 49 -2.55 12.36 -5.33
C SER A 49 -3.87 12.95 -5.82
N GLN A 50 -4.48 12.36 -6.86
CA GLN A 50 -5.66 12.93 -7.52
C GLN A 50 -6.92 12.31 -6.93
N PRO A 51 -7.79 13.09 -6.28
CA PRO A 51 -9.06 12.58 -5.76
C PRO A 51 -10.06 12.32 -6.90
N ASN A 52 -11.21 11.73 -6.58
CA ASN A 52 -12.33 11.65 -7.51
C ASN A 52 -12.75 13.07 -7.98
N THR A 53 -12.86 13.27 -9.29
CA THR A 53 -13.22 14.57 -9.91
C THR A 53 -14.53 14.55 -10.71
N GLY A 54 -15.20 13.39 -10.81
CA GLY A 54 -16.39 13.19 -11.65
C GLY A 54 -17.57 12.55 -10.95
N ALA A 55 -18.60 12.17 -11.72
CA ALA A 55 -19.86 11.59 -11.22
C ALA A 55 -19.74 10.12 -10.74
N SER A 56 -18.67 9.43 -11.13
CA SER A 56 -18.35 8.07 -10.66
C SER A 56 -17.17 8.13 -9.70
N GLU A 57 -17.32 7.51 -8.54
CA GLU A 57 -16.27 7.46 -7.52
C GLU A 57 -15.49 6.15 -7.62
N ASN A 58 -14.17 6.27 -7.81
CA ASN A 58 -13.28 5.13 -7.64
C ASN A 58 -13.20 4.77 -6.14
N PRO A 59 -13.14 3.48 -5.80
CA PRO A 59 -13.12 3.04 -4.41
C PRO A 59 -11.81 3.45 -3.72
N LEU A 60 -11.92 3.83 -2.45
CA LEU A 60 -10.77 4.16 -1.60
C LEU A 60 -10.02 2.92 -1.07
N VAL A 61 -10.43 1.72 -1.47
CA VAL A 61 -9.80 0.44 -1.11
C VAL A 61 -9.71 -0.44 -2.35
N CYS A 62 -8.80 -1.41 -2.37
CA CYS A 62 -8.83 -2.44 -3.40
C CYS A 62 -10.01 -3.40 -3.17
N VAL A 63 -11.03 -3.36 -4.03
CA VAL A 63 -12.25 -4.17 -3.84
C VAL A 63 -12.04 -5.63 -4.21
N THR A 64 -11.03 -5.94 -5.02
CA THR A 64 -10.69 -7.30 -5.45
C THR A 64 -9.54 -7.95 -4.67
N CYS A 65 -8.79 -7.19 -3.87
CA CYS A 65 -7.65 -7.71 -3.10
C CYS A 65 -8.10 -8.28 -1.74
N SER A 66 -7.31 -9.17 -1.14
CA SER A 66 -7.57 -9.69 0.21
C SER A 66 -7.51 -8.56 1.26
N THR A 67 -6.47 -7.73 1.20
CA THR A 67 -6.33 -6.57 2.07
C THR A 67 -7.31 -5.45 1.71
N LYS A 68 -7.98 -4.89 2.72
CA LYS A 68 -8.94 -3.78 2.60
C LYS A 68 -8.46 -2.48 3.23
N ASN A 69 -7.15 -2.23 3.20
CA ASN A 69 -6.60 -0.97 3.69
C ASN A 69 -7.07 0.19 2.81
N PRO A 70 -7.54 1.30 3.41
CA PRO A 70 -7.76 2.54 2.68
C PRO A 70 -6.48 3.04 2.02
N HIS A 71 -6.59 3.45 0.78
CA HIS A 71 -5.52 4.13 0.04
C HIS A 71 -5.27 5.50 0.68
N ILE A 72 -4.00 5.90 0.69
CA ILE A 72 -3.57 7.14 1.31
C ILE A 72 -3.49 8.22 0.25
N GLN A 73 -4.29 9.27 0.40
CA GLN A 73 -4.11 10.47 -0.39
C GLN A 73 -2.87 11.23 0.09
N VAL A 74 -1.95 11.50 -0.82
CA VAL A 74 -0.78 12.35 -0.61
C VAL A 74 -0.91 13.63 -1.43
N ARG A 75 -0.10 14.63 -1.11
CA ARG A 75 -0.05 15.87 -1.89
C ARG A 75 0.75 15.63 -3.17
N GLU A 76 0.26 16.12 -4.30
CA GLU A 76 0.97 16.08 -5.58
C GLU A 76 2.30 16.85 -5.50
N ASP A 77 3.32 16.34 -6.20
CA ASP A 77 4.68 16.90 -6.31
C ASP A 77 5.29 17.30 -4.96
N THR A 78 5.05 16.47 -3.93
CA THR A 78 5.54 16.69 -2.57
C THR A 78 5.92 15.35 -1.94
N TRP A 79 7.09 15.29 -1.29
CA TRP A 79 7.51 14.11 -0.53
C TRP A 79 6.59 13.88 0.67
N TYR A 80 6.02 12.67 0.74
CA TYR A 80 5.19 12.21 1.84
C TYR A 80 5.91 11.12 2.62
N PRO A 81 6.36 11.40 3.87
CA PRO A 81 6.93 10.37 4.72
C PRO A 81 5.81 9.47 5.25
N TYR A 82 5.97 8.17 5.07
CA TYR A 82 5.05 7.16 5.56
C TYR A 82 5.77 6.23 6.54
N LEU A 83 5.19 6.10 7.73
CA LEU A 83 5.55 5.07 8.69
C LEU A 83 4.29 4.26 8.99
N SER A 84 4.33 2.96 8.71
CA SER A 84 3.21 2.08 8.97
C SER A 84 2.91 1.98 10.48
N PRO A 85 1.68 1.58 10.85
CA PRO A 85 1.43 0.99 12.16
C PRO A 85 2.35 -0.22 12.41
N ASN A 86 2.34 -0.75 13.63
CA ASN A 86 2.98 -2.04 13.88
C ASN A 86 2.27 -3.11 13.03
N LEU A 87 2.99 -3.67 12.06
CA LEU A 87 2.46 -4.62 11.10
C LEU A 87 2.05 -5.93 11.78
N ILE A 88 2.76 -6.42 12.80
CA ILE A 88 2.45 -7.71 13.44
C ILE A 88 0.95 -7.85 13.79
N PRO A 89 0.36 -6.98 14.65
CA PRO A 89 -1.06 -7.10 14.98
C PRO A 89 -1.99 -6.81 13.80
N GLN A 90 -1.56 -5.98 12.84
CA GLN A 90 -2.36 -5.66 11.65
C GLN A 90 -2.48 -6.88 10.72
N LEU A 91 -1.36 -7.56 10.46
CA LEU A 91 -1.29 -8.80 9.69
C LEU A 91 -2.10 -9.92 10.38
N SER A 92 -1.95 -10.06 11.70
CA SER A 92 -2.73 -11.03 12.48
C SER A 92 -4.23 -10.79 12.41
N SER A 93 -4.67 -9.53 12.43
CA SER A 93 -6.10 -9.20 12.37
C SER A 93 -6.74 -9.47 11.02
N GLN A 94 -5.94 -9.52 9.95
CA GLN A 94 -6.42 -9.74 8.60
C GLN A 94 -6.79 -11.21 8.37
N ASP A 95 -5.91 -12.12 8.78
CA ASP A 95 -6.05 -13.56 8.45
C ASP A 95 -6.31 -14.43 9.68
N GLY A 96 -6.32 -13.85 10.88
CA GLY A 96 -6.57 -14.53 12.15
C GLY A 96 -5.33 -15.17 12.78
N GLU A 97 -4.18 -15.15 12.08
CA GLU A 97 -2.96 -15.85 12.48
C GLU A 97 -1.74 -14.91 12.43
N PRO A 98 -0.78 -15.04 13.37
CA PRO A 98 0.36 -14.15 13.39
C PRO A 98 1.34 -14.42 12.23
N PRO A 99 1.94 -13.36 11.65
CA PRO A 99 2.97 -13.51 10.63
C PRO A 99 4.23 -14.16 11.25
N THR A 100 4.79 -15.15 10.56
CA THR A 100 6.01 -15.86 10.98
C THR A 100 7.23 -15.44 10.16
N MET A 101 7.04 -15.11 8.89
CA MET A 101 8.14 -14.73 7.99
C MET A 101 7.65 -13.79 6.89
N ILE A 102 8.34 -12.66 6.70
CA ILE A 102 8.17 -11.83 5.51
C ILE A 102 8.89 -12.50 4.33
N LYS A 103 8.15 -12.81 3.27
CA LYS A 103 8.68 -13.45 2.05
C LYS A 103 9.19 -12.41 1.07
N SER A 104 8.43 -11.34 0.87
CA SER A 104 8.82 -10.27 -0.05
C SER A 104 8.16 -8.94 0.31
N ILE A 105 8.84 -7.86 -0.08
CA ILE A 105 8.28 -6.51 -0.12
C ILE A 105 8.43 -6.04 -1.57
N THR A 106 7.30 -5.82 -2.23
CA THR A 106 7.25 -5.35 -3.61
C THR A 106 6.69 -3.94 -3.64
N ILE A 107 7.46 -3.03 -4.20
CA ILE A 107 7.01 -1.70 -4.57
C ILE A 107 6.71 -1.73 -6.06
N TYR A 108 5.52 -1.27 -6.43
CA TYR A 108 5.14 -1.17 -7.83
C TYR A 108 4.21 0.01 -8.06
N ALA A 109 4.06 0.37 -9.32
CA ALA A 109 3.12 1.39 -9.78
C ALA A 109 2.29 0.77 -10.91
N SER A 110 1.02 1.15 -11.00
CA SER A 110 0.10 0.66 -12.04
C SER A 110 -0.88 1.76 -12.46
N GLY A 111 -1.39 1.65 -13.68
CA GLY A 111 -2.27 2.64 -14.32
C GLY A 111 -1.81 2.98 -15.74
N HIS A 112 -2.44 4.00 -16.35
CA HIS A 112 -2.13 4.41 -17.72
C HIS A 112 -0.88 5.28 -17.82
N ALA A 113 -0.87 6.43 -17.14
CA ALA A 113 0.27 7.33 -17.06
C ALA A 113 0.51 7.73 -15.61
N PHE A 114 1.77 7.65 -15.18
CA PHE A 114 2.21 8.04 -13.84
C PHE A 114 3.69 8.41 -13.85
N HIS A 115 4.07 9.29 -12.93
CA HIS A 115 5.44 9.62 -12.59
C HIS A 115 5.55 9.68 -11.07
N SER A 116 6.21 8.68 -10.48
CA SER A 116 6.37 8.53 -9.04
C SER A 116 7.77 8.07 -8.68
N MET A 117 8.17 8.34 -7.44
CA MET A 117 9.47 7.98 -6.88
C MET A 117 9.28 7.50 -5.45
N ILE A 118 10.17 6.61 -4.99
CA ILE A 118 10.26 6.19 -3.60
C ILE A 118 11.71 6.34 -3.13
N THR A 119 11.88 6.75 -1.88
CA THR A 119 13.15 6.69 -1.16
C THR A 119 12.93 6.17 0.26
N GLU A 120 14.02 5.99 1.00
CA GLU A 120 14.00 5.66 2.44
C GLU A 120 13.21 4.39 2.78
N LEU A 121 13.24 3.37 1.90
CA LEU A 121 12.58 2.10 2.15
C LEU A 121 13.30 1.32 3.26
N GLU A 122 12.63 1.16 4.39
CA GLU A 122 13.17 0.47 5.56
C GLU A 122 12.09 -0.44 6.18
N LEU A 123 12.44 -1.70 6.44
CA LEU A 123 11.66 -2.58 7.31
C LEU A 123 12.34 -2.59 8.69
N ILE A 124 11.65 -2.05 9.68
CA ILE A 124 12.21 -1.78 11.00
C ILE A 124 11.61 -2.74 12.03
N GLY A 125 12.47 -3.59 12.60
CA GLY A 125 12.13 -4.49 13.70
C GLY A 125 12.66 -3.97 15.04
N TYR A 126 11.85 -4.09 16.09
CA TYR A 126 12.27 -3.87 17.48
C TYR A 126 11.77 -5.04 18.33
N GLU A 127 12.45 -5.35 19.44
CA GLU A 127 11.93 -6.29 20.44
C GLU A 127 10.69 -5.73 21.15
#